data_AF-P0C226-F1
#
_entry.id   AF-P0C226-F1
#
_cell.length_a   1.000
_cell.length_b   1.000
_cell.length_c   1.000
_cell.angle_alpha   90.00
_cell.angle_beta   90.00
_cell.angle_gamma   90.00
#
_symmetry.space_group_name_H-M   'P 1'
#
loop_
_entity.id
_entity.type
_entity.pdbx_description
1 polymer ?
#
loop_
_entity_poly.entity_id
_entity_poly.type
_entity_poly.pdbx_seq_one_letter_code
_entity_poly.pdbx_strand_id
1 'polypeptide(L)' 'YLYQTLGFPAPYPDPQENKREVCELNPDCDELADHIGFQEAYRRFYGTA' A
#
# COMPACT_ATOMS: atom_id res chain seq x y z
N TYR A 1 -10.89 -6.06 5.08
CA TYR A 1 -11.82 -5.04 4.55
C TYR A 1 -12.96 -4.65 5.50
N LEU A 2 -13.60 -5.58 6.23
CA LEU A 2 -14.73 -5.22 7.12
C LEU A 2 -14.40 -4.36 8.36
N TYR A 3 -13.15 -4.31 8.82
CA TYR A 3 -12.78 -3.53 10.02
C TYR A 3 -12.64 -2.01 9.74
N GLN A 4 -12.19 -1.63 8.55
CA GLN A 4 -11.99 -0.22 8.17
C GLN A 4 -13.31 0.53 7.99
N THR A 5 -14.38 -0.17 7.62
CA THR A 5 -15.69 0.43 7.34
C THR A 5 -16.47 0.81 8.60
N LEU A 6 -16.08 0.33 9.78
CA LEU A 6 -16.79 0.55 11.04
C LEU A 6 -16.15 1.62 11.94
N GLY A 7 -15.08 2.29 11.48
CA GLY A 7 -14.37 3.30 12.28
C GLY A 7 -13.68 2.75 13.53
N PHE A 8 -13.63 1.43 13.69
CA PHE A 8 -12.83 0.80 14.74
C PHE A 8 -11.38 0.75 14.25
N PRO A 9 -10.41 1.23 15.05
CA PRO A 9 -9.01 1.02 14.73
C PRO A 9 -8.82 -0.48 14.53
N ALA A 10 -8.23 -0.86 13.40
CA ALA A 10 -7.80 -2.24 13.19
C ALA A 10 -7.00 -2.67 14.43
N PRO A 11 -7.20 -3.89 14.96
CA PRO A 11 -6.62 -4.31 16.23
C PRO A 11 -5.09 -4.14 16.25
N TYR A 12 -4.46 -4.12 15.06
CA TYR A 12 -3.14 -3.57 14.82
C TYR A 12 -3.14 -2.75 13.52
N PRO A 13 -2.42 -1.63 13.44
CA PRO A 13 -2.17 -0.95 12.17
C PRO A 13 -1.49 -1.93 11.20
N ASP A 14 -1.91 -1.94 9.93
CA ASP A 14 -1.23 -2.76 8.92
C ASP A 14 0.24 -2.30 8.85
N PRO A 15 1.22 -3.18 9.14
CA PRO A 15 2.63 -2.80 9.08
C PRO A 15 3.07 -2.36 7.67
N GLN A 16 2.26 -2.61 6.65
CA GLN A 16 2.49 -2.18 5.28
C GLN A 16 1.77 -0.88 4.91
N GLU A 17 0.96 -0.29 5.80
CA GLU A 17 0.21 0.93 5.48
C GLU A 17 1.14 2.09 5.10
N ASN A 18 2.22 2.31 5.86
CA ASN A 18 3.21 3.34 5.52
C ASN A 18 3.81 3.14 4.12
N LYS A 19 3.97 1.89 3.67
CA LYS A 19 4.50 1.62 2.33
C LYS A 19 3.42 1.83 1.26
N ARG A 20 2.15 1.51 1.56
CA ARG A 20 1.01 1.83 0.70
C ARG A 20 0.91 3.32 0.48
N GLU A 21 0.91 4.12 1.56
CA GLU A 21 0.85 5.58 1.47
C GLU A 21 2.00 6.14 0.62
N VAL A 22 3.23 5.60 0.76
CA VAL A 22 4.36 6.02 -0.09
C VAL A 22 4.12 5.71 -1.58
N CYS A 23 3.50 4.57 -1.90
CA CYS A 23 3.17 4.21 -3.28
C CYS A 23 2.02 5.07 -3.83
N GLU A 24 0.97 5.33 -3.03
CA GLU A 24 -0.17 6.19 -3.40
C GLU A 24 0.26 7.64 -3.67
N LEU A 25 1.32 8.11 -3.02
CA LEU A 25 1.90 9.44 -3.27
C LEU A 25 2.73 9.53 -4.57
N ASN A 26 3.00 8.41 -5.25
CA ASN A 26 3.70 8.36 -6.53
C ASN A 26 2.74 7.84 -7.62
N PRO A 27 2.30 8.69 -8.57
CA PRO A 27 1.28 8.30 -9.54
C PRO A 27 1.68 7.09 -10.41
N ASP A 28 2.97 6.92 -10.72
CA ASP A 28 3.43 5.76 -11.48
C ASP A 28 3.43 4.48 -10.64
N CYS A 29 3.67 4.58 -9.32
CA CYS A 29 3.58 3.45 -8.41
C CYS A 29 2.12 3.05 -8.18
N ASP A 30 1.24 4.04 -8.01
CA ASP A 30 -0.20 3.87 -7.81
C ASP A 30 -0.85 3.15 -9.00
N GLU A 31 -0.66 3.67 -10.22
CA GLU A 31 -1.16 3.01 -11.44
C GLU A 31 -0.59 1.59 -11.59
N LEU A 32 0.69 1.39 -11.27
CA LEU A 32 1.29 0.05 -11.32
C LEU A 32 0.68 -0.89 -10.25
N ALA A 33 0.42 -0.38 -9.06
CA ALA A 33 -0.17 -1.14 -7.96
C ALA A 33 -1.56 -1.66 -8.31
N ASP A 34 -2.35 -0.92 -9.10
CA ASP A 34 -3.65 -1.37 -9.62
C ASP A 34 -3.52 -2.58 -10.56
N HIS A 35 -2.40 -2.70 -11.28
CA HIS A 35 -2.18 -3.78 -12.23
C HIS A 35 -1.52 -5.03 -11.63
N ILE A 36 -0.59 -4.85 -10.69
CA ILE A 36 0.23 -5.97 -10.18
C ILE A 36 0.20 -6.13 -8.66
N GLY A 37 -0.53 -5.27 -7.96
CA GLY A 37 -0.58 -5.21 -6.50
C GLY A 37 0.54 -4.35 -5.90
N PHE A 38 0.20 -3.65 -4.81
CA PHE A 38 1.08 -2.73 -4.10
C PHE A 38 2.44 -3.32 -3.72
N GLN A 39 2.51 -4.58 -3.24
CA GLN A 39 3.79 -5.15 -2.77
C GLN A 39 4.82 -5.22 -3.90
N GLU A 40 4.40 -5.65 -5.08
CA GLU A 40 5.29 -5.78 -6.23
C GLU A 40 5.58 -4.40 -6.86
N ALA A 41 4.59 -3.50 -6.92
CA ALA A 41 4.80 -2.12 -7.36
C ALA A 41 5.83 -1.40 -6.47
N TYR A 42 5.62 -1.43 -5.15
CA TYR A 42 6.53 -0.84 -4.18
C TYR A 42 7.95 -1.42 -4.30
N ARG A 43 8.08 -2.73 -4.50
CA ARG A 43 9.39 -3.37 -4.70
C ARG A 43 10.11 -2.86 -5.96
N ARG A 44 9.39 -2.61 -7.06
CA ARG A 44 10.00 -2.09 -8.30
C ARG A 44 10.46 -0.65 -8.19
N PHE A 45 9.73 0.18 -7.44
CA PHE A 45 10.07 1.60 -7.26
C PHE A 45 11.09 1.84 -6.15
N TYR A 46 10.97 1.12 -5.02
CA TYR A 46 11.70 1.41 -3.79
C TYR A 46 12.52 0.24 -3.25
N GLY A 47 12.41 -0.95 -3.86
CA GLY A 47 13.26 -2.09 -3.51
C GLY A 47 14.69 -1.84 -3.96
N THR A 48 15.66 -2.11 -3.08
CA THR A 48 17.06 -2.22 -3.49
C THR A 48 17.22 -3.45 -4.39
N ALA A 49 17.92 -3.29 -5.51
CA ALA A 49 18.30 -4.39 -6.40
C ALA A 49 19.12 -5.47 -5.68
#